data_AF-A0ABD2ZHJ9-F1
#
_entry.id   AF-A0ABD2ZHJ9-F1
#
_cell.length_a   1.000
_cell.length_b   1.000
_cell.length_c   1.000
_cell.angle_alpha   90.00
_cell.angle_beta   90.00
_cell.angle_gamma   90.00
#
_symmetry.space_group_name_H-M   'P 1'
#
loop_
_entity.id
_entity.type
_entity.pdbx_description
1 polymer ?
#
loop_
_entity_poly.entity_id
_entity_poly.type
_entity_poly.pdbx_seq_one_letter_code
_entity_poly.pdbx_strand_id
1 'polypeptide(L)'
;MTEEIEEIMQRFTLLAEKISRANLYSGDIKRNVDDCQKSLIGKFIAEKQINFMAIKNFANQVWHFPKHITVVELGPNCFQFNLGSEIDMTRVLNSRPRVLDIQLSILHKWEPNIEKNVKLFKTSPF
;
A
#
# COMPACT_ATOMS: atom_id res chain seq x y z
N MET A 1 -24.78 28.15 8.49
CA MET A 1 -25.44 27.26 7.51
C MET A 1 -24.90 27.50 6.09
N THR A 2 -24.83 28.75 5.62
CA THR A 2 -24.25 29.10 4.30
C THR A 2 -22.72 28.92 4.24
N GLU A 3 -22.00 29.34 5.28
CA GLU A 3 -20.53 29.21 5.36
C GLU A 3 -20.05 27.74 5.35
N GLU A 4 -20.82 26.86 5.96
CA GLU A 4 -20.52 25.42 6.05
C GLU A 4 -20.67 24.73 4.68
N ILE A 5 -21.64 25.17 3.88
CA ILE A 5 -21.83 24.70 2.50
C ILE A 5 -20.69 25.22 1.61
N GLU A 6 -20.26 26.47 1.79
CA GLU A 6 -19.12 27.03 1.05
C GLU A 6 -17.82 26.29 1.33
N GLU A 7 -17.55 25.93 2.59
CA GLU A 7 -16.37 25.17 2.98
C GLU A 7 -16.37 23.77 2.34
N ILE A 8 -17.53 23.10 2.34
CA ILE A 8 -17.70 21.79 1.71
C ILE A 8 -17.46 21.89 0.19
N MET A 9 -18.01 22.90 -0.47
CA MET A 9 -17.83 23.09 -1.91
C MET A 9 -16.38 23.40 -2.29
N GLN A 10 -15.66 24.18 -1.48
CA GLN A 10 -14.22 24.42 -1.67
C GLN A 10 -13.41 23.13 -1.55
N ARG A 11 -13.73 22.27 -0.56
CA ARG A 11 -13.08 20.97 -0.41
C ARG A 11 -13.32 20.05 -1.62
N PHE A 12 -14.54 20.05 -2.16
CA PHE A 12 -14.86 19.29 -3.37
C PHE A 12 -14.08 19.79 -4.59
N THR A 13 -13.98 21.10 -4.79
CA THR A 13 -13.21 21.70 -5.89
C THR A 13 -11.73 21.37 -5.77
N LEU A 14 -11.14 21.54 -4.58
CA LEU A 14 -9.74 21.17 -4.31
C LEU A 14 -9.47 19.68 -4.55
N LEU A 15 -10.43 18.81 -4.22
CA LEU A 15 -10.33 17.38 -4.47
C LEU A 15 -10.41 17.06 -5.98
N ALA A 16 -11.33 17.71 -6.70
CA ALA A 16 -11.49 17.56 -8.15
C ALA A 16 -10.23 18.03 -8.92
N GLU A 17 -9.63 19.15 -8.51
CA GLU A 17 -8.37 19.63 -9.07
C GLU A 17 -7.20 18.69 -8.77
N LYS A 18 -7.14 18.12 -7.56
CA LYS A 18 -6.14 17.09 -7.21
C LYS A 18 -6.31 15.82 -8.06
N ILE A 19 -7.54 15.38 -8.29
CA ILE A 19 -7.84 14.24 -9.17
C ILE A 19 -7.48 14.54 -10.63
N SER A 20 -7.74 15.76 -11.10
CA SER A 20 -7.38 16.22 -12.45
C SER A 20 -5.87 16.36 -12.65
N ARG A 21 -5.12 16.80 -11.64
CA ARG A 21 -3.64 16.78 -11.68
C ARG A 21 -3.05 15.36 -11.58
N ALA A 22 -3.80 14.42 -11.02
CA ALA A 22 -3.50 12.99 -11.09
C ALA A 22 -3.92 12.35 -12.42
N ASN A 23 -4.43 13.13 -13.39
CA ASN A 23 -4.68 12.69 -14.76
C ASN A 23 -3.33 12.61 -15.50
N LEU A 24 -2.60 11.57 -15.15
CA LEU A 24 -1.30 11.17 -15.67
C LEU A 24 -1.37 11.02 -17.19
N TYR A 25 -0.39 11.54 -17.93
CA TYR A 25 -0.25 11.24 -19.36
C TYR A 25 -0.15 9.71 -19.55
N SER A 26 -0.60 9.18 -20.67
CA SER A 26 -0.63 7.71 -20.92
C SER A 26 0.75 7.03 -20.74
N GLY A 27 1.85 7.76 -20.99
CA GLY A 27 3.21 7.32 -20.70
C GLY A 27 3.59 7.34 -19.22
N ASP A 28 2.99 8.21 -18.42
CA ASP A 28 3.15 8.27 -16.96
C ASP A 28 2.30 7.21 -16.26
N ILE A 29 1.11 6.91 -16.78
CA ILE A 29 0.29 5.78 -16.31
C ILE A 29 1.06 4.47 -16.47
N LYS A 30 1.64 4.22 -17.65
CA LYS A 30 2.43 3.00 -17.90
C LYS A 30 3.62 2.88 -16.96
N ARG A 31 4.37 3.97 -16.74
CA ARG A 31 5.50 4.00 -15.81
C ARG A 31 5.05 3.73 -14.37
N ASN A 32 3.97 4.36 -13.93
CA ASN A 32 3.42 4.14 -12.60
C ASN A 32 2.91 2.71 -12.40
N VAL A 33 2.33 2.09 -13.43
CA VAL A 33 1.92 0.68 -13.37
C VAL A 33 3.13 -0.25 -13.30
N ASP A 34 4.19 0.00 -14.07
CA ASP A 34 5.44 -0.78 -14.03
C ASP A 34 6.11 -0.71 -12.64
N ASP A 35 6.07 0.46 -12.01
CA ASP A 35 6.57 0.64 -10.65
C ASP A 35 5.68 -0.09 -9.62
N CYS A 36 4.36 -0.04 -9.78
CA CYS A 36 3.42 -0.80 -8.96
C CYS A 36 3.60 -2.32 -9.11
N GLN A 37 3.97 -2.83 -10.29
CA GLN A 37 4.23 -4.26 -10.50
C GLN A 37 5.42 -4.78 -9.68
N LYS A 38 6.32 -3.89 -9.22
CA LYS A 38 7.45 -4.21 -8.33
C LYS A 38 7.10 -3.98 -6.86
N SER A 39 5.82 -4.04 -6.52
CA SER A 39 5.32 -3.79 -5.17
C SER A 39 4.49 -4.94 -4.60
N LEU A 40 4.43 -4.99 -3.27
CA LEU A 40 3.61 -5.94 -2.52
C LEU A 40 2.53 -5.19 -1.76
N ILE A 41 1.34 -5.79 -1.70
CA ILE A 41 0.26 -5.33 -0.83
C ILE A 41 0.22 -6.19 0.42
N GLY A 42 0.40 -5.56 1.58
CA GLY A 42 0.25 -6.19 2.88
C GLY A 42 -0.99 -5.70 3.60
N LYS A 43 -1.87 -6.63 3.95
CA LYS A 43 -2.99 -6.38 4.87
C LYS A 43 -2.68 -7.03 6.21
N PHE A 44 -2.72 -6.23 7.27
CA PHE A 44 -2.50 -6.70 8.64
C PHE A 44 -3.84 -6.88 9.36
N ILE A 45 -4.05 -8.07 9.91
CA ILE A 45 -5.28 -8.40 10.64
C ILE A 45 -5.10 -7.97 12.09
N ALA A 46 -5.43 -6.71 12.41
CA ALA A 46 -5.34 -6.15 13.75
C ALA A 46 -6.66 -5.57 14.26
N GLU A 47 -6.90 -5.67 15.57
CA GLU A 47 -8.09 -5.09 16.23
C GLU A 47 -8.08 -3.55 16.20
N LYS A 48 -6.88 -2.97 16.10
CA LYS A 48 -6.64 -1.53 16.05
C LYS A 48 -5.87 -1.16 14.78
N GLN A 49 -5.93 0.13 14.42
CA GLN A 49 -5.08 0.65 13.36
C GLN A 49 -3.61 0.58 13.80
N ILE A 50 -2.77 -0.01 12.96
CA ILE A 50 -1.33 -0.13 13.20
C ILE A 50 -0.68 1.21 12.89
N ASN A 51 0.23 1.64 13.77
CA ASN A 51 1.03 2.83 13.54
C ASN A 51 1.90 2.65 12.29
N PHE A 52 1.79 3.56 11.33
CA PHE A 52 2.59 3.56 10.10
C PHE A 52 4.11 3.51 10.35
N MET A 53 4.61 4.13 11.42
CA MET A 53 6.01 4.06 11.80
C MET A 53 6.43 2.63 12.21
N ALA A 54 5.54 1.89 12.87
CA ALA A 54 5.79 0.49 13.21
C ALA A 54 5.91 -0.37 11.94
N ILE A 55 5.10 -0.09 10.92
CA ILE A 55 5.18 -0.77 9.61
C ILE A 55 6.50 -0.48 8.90
N LYS A 56 6.96 0.78 8.88
CA LYS A 56 8.27 1.13 8.32
C LYS A 56 9.41 0.44 9.05
N ASN A 57 9.38 0.47 10.39
CA ASN A 57 10.40 -0.18 11.22
C ASN A 57 10.42 -1.70 11.02
N PHE A 58 9.25 -2.31 10.92
CA PHE A 58 9.09 -3.72 10.60
C PHE A 58 9.75 -4.08 9.26
N ALA A 59 9.36 -3.37 8.19
CA ALA A 59 9.90 -3.61 6.86
C ALA A 59 11.44 -3.42 6.85
N ASN A 60 11.95 -2.43 7.58
CA ASN A 60 13.39 -2.22 7.77
C ASN A 60 14.09 -3.43 8.40
N GLN A 61 13.58 -3.89 9.55
CA GLN A 61 14.23 -4.94 10.34
C GLN A 61 14.09 -6.33 9.72
N VAL A 62 12.93 -6.64 9.15
CA VAL A 62 12.61 -8.00 8.71
C VAL A 62 13.08 -8.24 7.28
N TRP A 63 12.93 -7.26 6.40
CA TRP A 63 13.34 -7.38 5.00
C TRP A 63 14.71 -6.79 4.71
N HIS A 64 15.42 -6.32 5.75
CA HIS A 64 16.74 -5.69 5.64
C HIS A 64 16.75 -4.62 4.55
N PHE A 65 15.71 -3.78 4.56
CA PHE A 65 15.36 -2.74 3.57
C PHE A 65 16.34 -2.69 2.38
N PRO A 66 16.07 -3.37 1.25
CA PRO A 66 16.75 -3.04 0.00
C PRO A 66 16.72 -1.52 -0.16
N LYS A 67 17.82 -0.96 -0.65
CA LYS A 67 18.25 0.45 -0.43
C LYS A 67 17.20 1.53 -0.78
N HIS A 68 16.05 1.18 -1.35
CA HIS A 68 15.03 2.07 -1.88
C HIS A 68 13.57 1.60 -1.63
N ILE A 69 13.27 0.86 -0.55
CA ILE A 69 11.85 0.56 -0.27
C ILE A 69 11.09 1.84 0.08
N THR A 70 9.92 2.03 -0.52
CA THR A 70 8.93 3.03 -0.06
C THR A 70 7.65 2.34 0.40
N VAL A 71 6.98 2.94 1.38
CA VAL A 71 5.74 2.42 1.95
C VAL A 71 4.65 3.46 1.83
N VAL A 72 3.48 3.05 1.35
CA VAL A 72 2.28 3.89 1.21
C VAL A 72 1.12 3.21 1.92
N GLU A 73 0.36 3.96 2.72
CA GLU A 73 -0.89 3.47 3.31
C GLU A 73 -2.03 3.60 2.27
N LEU A 74 -2.68 2.48 1.95
CA LEU A 74 -3.79 2.41 1.01
C LEU A 74 -5.16 2.44 1.72
N GLY A 75 -5.17 2.22 3.04
CA GLY A 75 -6.38 2.20 3.87
C GLY A 75 -6.11 1.52 5.20
N PRO A 76 -7.14 1.30 6.04
CA PRO A 76 -6.98 0.75 7.38
C PRO A 76 -6.19 -0.57 7.35
N ASN A 77 -5.00 -0.56 7.95
CA ASN A 77 -4.07 -1.69 8.01
C ASN A 77 -3.69 -2.30 6.65
N CYS A 78 -3.78 -1.51 5.57
CA CYS A 78 -3.43 -1.91 4.21
C CYS A 78 -2.29 -1.03 3.68
N PHE A 79 -1.17 -1.65 3.32
CA PHE A 79 0.03 -0.94 2.92
C PHE A 79 0.59 -1.51 1.62
N GLN A 80 1.05 -0.63 0.74
CA GLN A 80 1.85 -0.98 -0.42
C GLN A 80 3.32 -0.78 -0.10
N PHE A 81 4.13 -1.81 -0.36
CA PHE A 81 5.58 -1.80 -0.21
C PHE A 81 6.20 -1.84 -1.60
N ASN A 82 6.75 -0.73 -2.06
CA ASN A 82 7.46 -0.66 -3.35
C ASN A 82 8.90 -1.07 -3.12
N LEU A 83 9.35 -2.13 -3.79
CA LEU A 83 10.65 -2.75 -3.52
C LEU A 83 11.73 -2.33 -4.52
N GLY A 84 11.33 -1.63 -5.59
CA GLY A 84 12.24 -1.10 -6.62
C GLY A 84 12.83 -2.15 -7.56
N SER A 85 12.76 -3.44 -7.22
CA SER A 85 13.19 -4.56 -8.07
C SER A 85 12.33 -5.81 -7.88
N GLU A 86 12.12 -6.57 -8.96
CA GLU A 86 11.43 -7.86 -8.89
C GLU A 86 12.22 -8.91 -8.08
N ILE A 87 13.55 -8.79 -8.05
CA ILE A 87 14.44 -9.67 -7.28
C ILE A 87 14.17 -9.50 -5.79
N ASP A 88 14.11 -8.25 -5.31
CA ASP A 88 13.78 -7.95 -3.92
C ASP A 88 12.34 -8.37 -3.59
N MET A 89 11.39 -8.15 -4.51
CA MET A 89 10.01 -8.62 -4.38
C MET A 89 9.91 -10.14 -4.22
N THR A 90 10.59 -10.87 -5.09
CA THR A 90 10.61 -12.33 -5.05
C THR A 90 11.30 -12.83 -3.78
N ARG A 91 12.37 -12.18 -3.34
CA ARG A 91 13.04 -12.49 -2.07
C ARG A 91 12.12 -12.28 -0.87
N VAL A 92 11.38 -11.17 -0.83
CA VAL A 92 10.43 -10.88 0.26
C VAL A 92 9.29 -11.90 0.26
N LEU A 93 8.70 -12.22 -0.90
CA LEU A 93 7.64 -13.22 -1.02
C LEU A 93 8.09 -14.64 -0.64
N ASN A 94 9.31 -15.01 -1.03
CA ASN A 94 9.87 -16.35 -0.76
C ASN A 94 10.51 -16.46 0.63
N SER A 95 10.68 -15.34 1.35
CA SER A 95 11.10 -15.39 2.73
C SER A 95 10.00 -16.10 3.53
N ARG A 96 10.36 -17.20 4.20
CA ARG A 96 9.43 -18.05 4.96
C ARG A 96 8.55 -17.21 5.88
N PRO A 97 7.32 -17.64 6.21
CA PRO A 97 6.47 -16.96 7.16
C PRO A 97 7.21 -16.90 8.50
N ARG A 98 7.82 -15.75 8.79
CA ARG A 98 8.15 -15.41 10.16
C ARG A 98 6.83 -14.97 10.75
N VAL A 99 6.20 -15.88 11.48
CA VAL A 99 5.20 -15.50 12.49
C VAL A 99 5.85 -14.37 13.27
N LEU A 100 5.37 -13.16 13.04
CA LEU A 100 5.82 -12.00 13.75
C LEU A 100 4.81 -11.73 14.85
N ASP A 101 5.30 -11.27 15.99
CA ASP A 101 4.51 -10.66 17.07
C ASP A 101 3.68 -9.44 16.61
N ILE A 102 3.71 -9.11 15.32
CA ILE A 102 2.82 -8.18 14.64
C ILE A 102 1.88 -9.03 13.78
N GLN A 103 0.69 -9.30 14.32
CA GLN A 103 -0.51 -9.85 13.69
C GLN A 103 -0.43 -10.11 12.17
N LEU A 104 -0.60 -11.38 11.80
CA LEU A 104 -0.68 -11.96 10.44
C LEU A 104 -0.76 -10.93 9.31
N SER A 105 0.32 -10.77 8.55
CA SER A 105 0.33 -10.05 7.29
C SER A 105 0.15 -11.03 6.14
N ILE A 106 -0.89 -10.83 5.33
CA ILE A 106 -1.03 -11.52 4.05
C ILE A 106 -0.43 -10.59 3.01
N LEU A 107 0.68 -11.01 2.41
CA LEU A 107 1.36 -10.30 1.32
C LEU A 107 0.90 -10.88 -0.02
N HIS A 108 0.47 -10.01 -0.91
CA HIS A 108 0.19 -10.34 -2.31
C HIS A 108 1.01 -9.47 -3.24
N LYS A 109 1.30 -9.98 -4.44
CA LYS A 109 1.76 -9.11 -5.53
C LYS A 109 0.70 -8.06 -5.81
N TRP A 110 1.12 -6.85 -6.13
CA TRP A 110 0.17 -5.82 -6.52
C TRP A 110 -0.58 -6.20 -7.80
N GLU A 111 -1.88 -5.98 -7.79
CA GLU A 111 -2.74 -6.01 -8.96
C GLU A 111 -3.70 -4.82 -8.90
N PRO A 112 -4.20 -4.31 -10.04
CA PRO A 112 -5.17 -3.24 -10.04
C PRO A 112 -6.39 -3.58 -9.15
N ASN A 113 -6.71 -2.70 -8.20
CA ASN A 113 -7.83 -2.84 -7.25
C ASN A 113 -7.72 -4.02 -6.26
N ILE A 114 -6.54 -4.60 -6.06
CA ILE A 114 -6.35 -5.72 -5.14
C ILE A 114 -6.80 -5.38 -3.71
N GLU A 115 -6.63 -4.12 -3.27
CA GLU A 115 -7.05 -3.63 -1.95
C GLU A 115 -8.56 -3.72 -1.71
N LYS A 116 -9.37 -3.75 -2.77
CA LYS A 116 -10.83 -3.94 -2.70
C LYS A 116 -11.23 -5.41 -2.61
N ASN A 117 -10.32 -6.33 -2.94
CA ASN A 117 -10.58 -7.76 -2.89
C ASN A 117 -10.30 -8.33 -1.50
N VAL A 118 -11.22 -8.05 -0.58
CA VAL A 118 -11.12 -8.48 0.83
C VAL A 118 -10.89 -9.99 0.98
N LYS A 119 -11.37 -10.82 0.03
CA LYS A 119 -11.22 -12.28 0.08
C LYS A 119 -9.76 -12.73 0.02
N LEU A 120 -8.90 -12.02 -0.71
CA LEU A 120 -7.47 -12.35 -0.79
C LEU A 120 -6.75 -12.21 0.56
N PHE A 121 -7.31 -11.40 1.46
CA PHE A 121 -6.73 -11.10 2.76
C PHE A 121 -7.47 -11.78 3.93
N LYS A 122 -8.30 -12.80 3.66
CA LYS A 122 -9.07 -13.52 4.70
C LYS A 122 -8.35 -14.75 5.26
N THR A 123 -7.45 -15.36 4.49
CA THR A 123 -6.83 -16.63 4.85
C THR A 123 -5.39 -16.67 4.36
N SER A 124 -4.46 -16.87 5.30
CA SER A 124 -3.11 -17.32 4.97
C SER A 124 -3.20 -18.78 4.54
N PRO A 125 -2.65 -19.18 3.37
CA PRO A 125 -2.47 -20.59 3.07
C PRO A 125 -1.38 -21.11 4.01
N PHE A 126 -1.82 -21.70 5.12
CA PHE A 126 -0.98 -22.56 5.94
C PHE A 126 -0.83 -23.92 5.26
#